data_AF-A0A957UTY0-F1
#
_entry.id   AF-A0A957UTY0-F1
#
_cell.length_a   1.000
_cell.length_b   1.000
_cell.length_c   1.000
_cell.angle_alpha   90.00
_cell.angle_beta   90.00
_cell.angle_gamma   90.00
#
_symmetry.space_group_name_H-M   'P 1'
#
loop_
_entity.id
_entity.type
_entity.pdbx_description
1 polymer ?
#
loop_
_entity_poly.entity_id
_entity_poly.type
_entity_poly.pdbx_seq_one_letter_code
_entity_poly.pdbx_strand_id
1 'polypeptide(L)'
;LPGDPNGMNDLDFLQRMYDAGAAPYFDALAIHAYGWHSAPDDAPAPDVVNLRRSELLRAVMVENGDADKAAMITEGGWNDHPRWTRAVRPGQRIEYTIRAYEIAEQEWPWMEAIAFWAFRYPWDAKSYQDYFTFVRTDFEPKPIYSEVAKYAAGE
;
A
#
# COMPACT_ATOMS: atom_id res chain seq x y z
N LEU A 1 -13.90 -4.70 3.46
CA LEU A 1 -13.18 -5.10 4.71
C LEU A 1 -13.40 -6.59 4.90
N PRO A 2 -12.45 -7.35 5.46
CA PRO A 2 -12.67 -8.76 5.78
C PRO A 2 -13.96 -8.91 6.59
N GLY A 3 -14.89 -9.76 6.13
CA GLY A 3 -16.16 -10.04 6.81
C GLY A 3 -17.34 -9.10 6.48
N ASP A 4 -17.21 -8.17 5.53
CA ASP A 4 -18.39 -7.47 4.98
C ASP A 4 -19.22 -8.47 4.16
N PRO A 5 -20.53 -8.67 4.45
CA PRO A 5 -21.37 -9.60 3.69
C PRO A 5 -21.49 -9.24 2.21
N ASN A 6 -21.17 -8.00 1.82
CA ASN A 6 -21.13 -7.54 0.43
C ASN A 6 -19.70 -7.41 -0.12
N GLY A 7 -18.68 -7.63 0.69
CA GLY A 7 -17.27 -7.52 0.31
C GLY A 7 -16.68 -8.89 -0.05
N MET A 8 -15.94 -8.97 -1.15
CA MET A 8 -15.13 -10.14 -1.49
C MET A 8 -13.69 -9.94 -1.00
N ASN A 9 -13.04 -11.00 -0.54
CA ASN A 9 -11.60 -11.00 -0.32
C ASN A 9 -10.88 -10.75 -1.66
N ASP A 10 -9.88 -9.89 -1.69
CA ASP A 10 -9.12 -9.55 -2.91
C ASP A 10 -8.38 -10.76 -3.50
N LEU A 11 -7.91 -11.68 -2.66
CA LEU A 11 -7.30 -12.95 -3.10
C LEU A 11 -8.31 -13.83 -3.83
N ASP A 12 -9.50 -14.00 -3.24
CA ASP A 12 -10.59 -14.78 -3.86
C ASP A 12 -11.07 -14.12 -5.16
N PHE A 13 -11.14 -12.79 -5.18
CA PHE A 13 -11.53 -12.04 -6.36
C PHE A 13 -10.52 -12.22 -7.49
N LEU A 14 -9.22 -12.08 -7.21
CA LEU A 14 -8.15 -12.27 -8.18
C LEU A 14 -8.13 -13.71 -8.72
N GLN A 15 -8.27 -14.72 -7.85
CA GLN A 15 -8.34 -16.11 -8.31
C GLN A 15 -9.55 -16.34 -9.24
N ARG A 16 -10.73 -15.80 -8.90
CA ARG A 16 -11.91 -15.92 -9.77
C ARG A 16 -11.75 -15.18 -11.10
N MET A 17 -11.00 -14.08 -11.13
CA MET A 17 -10.64 -13.44 -12.40
C MET A 17 -9.78 -14.38 -13.26
N TYR A 18 -8.76 -15.02 -12.67
CA TYR A 18 -7.96 -16.01 -13.37
C TYR A 18 -8.77 -17.21 -13.86
N ASP A 19 -9.63 -17.77 -13.02
CA ASP A 19 -10.53 -18.88 -13.38
C ASP A 19 -11.48 -18.52 -14.54
N ALA A 20 -11.85 -17.25 -14.64
CA ALA A 20 -12.66 -16.70 -15.73
C ALA A 20 -11.84 -16.36 -17.00
N GLY A 21 -10.53 -16.62 -17.01
CA GLY A 21 -9.65 -16.40 -18.15
C GLY A 21 -9.13 -14.96 -18.27
N ALA A 22 -8.99 -14.23 -17.16
CA ALA A 22 -8.51 -12.84 -17.18
C ALA A 22 -7.02 -12.69 -17.55
N ALA A 23 -6.21 -13.74 -17.42
CA ALA A 23 -4.75 -13.67 -17.60
C ALA A 23 -4.31 -12.88 -18.84
N PRO A 24 -4.77 -13.12 -20.08
CA PRO A 24 -4.31 -12.36 -21.25
C PRO A 24 -4.82 -10.91 -21.33
N TYR A 25 -5.62 -10.43 -20.37
CA TYR A 25 -6.30 -9.14 -20.44
C TYR A 25 -5.72 -8.07 -19.50
N PHE A 26 -4.60 -8.34 -18.85
CA PHE A 26 -3.85 -7.33 -18.08
C PHE A 26 -2.35 -7.62 -18.09
N ASP A 27 -1.57 -6.54 -18.06
CA ASP A 27 -0.10 -6.58 -18.10
C ASP A 27 0.53 -6.54 -16.71
N ALA A 28 -0.15 -5.93 -15.74
CA ALA A 28 0.27 -5.83 -14.35
C ALA A 28 -0.91 -5.78 -13.39
N LEU A 29 -0.69 -6.20 -12.15
CA LEU A 29 -1.70 -6.12 -11.08
C LEU A 29 -1.58 -4.81 -10.29
N ALA A 30 -2.68 -4.07 -10.15
CA ALA A 30 -2.77 -2.93 -9.23
C ALA A 30 -3.17 -3.39 -7.83
N ILE A 31 -2.46 -2.91 -6.80
CA ILE A 31 -2.64 -3.32 -5.40
C ILE A 31 -2.87 -2.09 -4.52
N HIS A 32 -3.85 -2.18 -3.62
CA HIS A 32 -4.07 -1.20 -2.55
C HIS A 32 -3.50 -1.74 -1.23
N ALA A 33 -2.26 -1.38 -0.91
CA ALA A 33 -1.51 -1.93 0.22
C ALA A 33 -1.46 -0.97 1.43
N TYR A 34 -2.58 -0.85 2.13
CA TYR A 34 -2.63 -0.09 3.38
C TYR A 34 -1.99 -0.87 4.54
N GLY A 35 -1.13 -0.22 5.32
CA GLY A 35 -0.50 -0.83 6.48
C GLY A 35 -1.33 -0.76 7.76
N TRP A 36 -2.32 0.15 7.83
CA TRP A 36 -3.10 0.43 9.04
C TRP A 36 -2.21 0.64 10.28
N HIS A 37 -2.30 -0.23 11.29
CA HIS A 37 -1.46 -0.19 12.50
C HIS A 37 -0.30 -1.19 12.46
N SER A 38 -0.22 -2.02 11.42
CA SER A 38 0.77 -3.08 11.27
C SER A 38 2.11 -2.48 10.84
N ALA A 39 3.20 -3.05 11.35
CA ALA A 39 4.54 -2.71 10.88
C ALA A 39 4.74 -3.23 9.44
N PRO A 40 5.64 -2.63 8.64
CA PRO A 40 5.92 -3.07 7.27
C PRO A 40 6.40 -4.52 7.20
N ASP A 41 7.14 -4.98 8.21
CA ASP A 41 7.71 -6.33 8.28
C ASP A 41 6.74 -7.38 8.83
N ASP A 42 5.55 -6.97 9.31
CA ASP A 42 4.55 -7.91 9.82
C ASP A 42 4.16 -8.92 8.73
N ALA A 43 4.13 -10.20 9.09
CA ALA A 43 3.89 -11.28 8.15
C ALA A 43 2.55 -11.12 7.40
N PRO A 44 2.48 -11.52 6.12
CA PRO A 44 1.23 -11.52 5.38
C PRO A 44 0.22 -12.50 6.00
N ALA A 45 -1.06 -12.12 6.00
CA ALA A 45 -2.13 -13.05 6.36
C ALA A 45 -3.40 -12.81 5.51
N PRO A 46 -4.13 -13.85 5.07
CA PRO A 46 -5.31 -13.73 4.22
C PRO A 46 -6.49 -12.95 4.81
N ASP A 47 -6.52 -12.76 6.12
CA ASP A 47 -7.55 -12.07 6.89
C ASP A 47 -7.10 -10.71 7.47
N VAL A 48 -5.83 -10.33 7.24
CA VAL A 48 -5.25 -9.08 7.73
C VAL A 48 -4.95 -8.13 6.57
N VAL A 49 -5.19 -6.84 6.81
CA VAL A 49 -4.73 -5.75 5.94
C VAL A 49 -3.37 -5.27 6.46
N ASN A 50 -2.32 -5.52 5.68
CA ASN A 50 -0.97 -5.01 5.90
C ASN A 50 -0.23 -4.89 4.56
N LEU A 51 0.96 -4.29 4.58
CA LEU A 51 1.80 -4.11 3.40
C LEU A 51 2.13 -5.45 2.72
N ARG A 52 2.60 -6.44 3.51
CA ARG A 52 3.08 -7.73 2.99
C ARG A 52 1.98 -8.60 2.41
N ARG A 53 0.70 -8.35 2.68
CA ARG A 53 -0.42 -9.02 2.01
C ARG A 53 -0.28 -9.02 0.48
N SER A 54 0.38 -8.00 -0.07
CA SER A 54 0.75 -7.92 -1.50
C SER A 54 1.48 -9.18 -1.99
N GLU A 55 2.25 -9.86 -1.14
CA GLU A 55 2.94 -11.12 -1.44
C GLU A 55 1.96 -12.29 -1.65
N LEU A 56 0.79 -12.27 -1.00
CA LEU A 56 -0.25 -13.27 -1.22
C LEU A 56 -0.94 -13.06 -2.58
N LEU A 57 -1.17 -11.79 -2.96
CA LEU A 57 -1.66 -11.47 -4.31
C LEU A 57 -0.64 -11.91 -5.37
N ARG A 58 0.65 -11.67 -5.11
CA ARG A 58 1.73 -12.15 -5.96
C ARG A 58 1.75 -13.67 -6.07
N ALA A 59 1.55 -14.40 -4.96
CA ALA A 59 1.48 -15.87 -4.98
C ALA A 59 0.35 -16.36 -5.89
N VAL A 60 -0.84 -15.75 -5.83
CA VAL A 60 -1.95 -16.06 -6.74
C VAL A 60 -1.55 -15.83 -8.20
N MET A 61 -0.88 -14.72 -8.54
CA MET A 61 -0.40 -14.50 -9.91
C MET A 61 0.56 -15.60 -10.39
N VAL A 62 1.53 -15.98 -9.54
CA VAL A 62 2.52 -17.01 -9.85
C VAL A 62 1.88 -18.38 -10.04
N GLU A 63 0.94 -18.75 -9.15
CA GLU A 63 0.20 -20.01 -9.23
C GLU A 63 -0.64 -20.13 -10.51
N ASN A 64 -1.10 -19.00 -11.06
CA ASN A 64 -1.84 -18.93 -12.33
C ASN A 64 -0.94 -18.72 -13.56
N GLY A 65 0.39 -18.78 -13.41
CA GLY A 65 1.35 -18.75 -14.52
C GLY A 65 1.88 -17.37 -14.91
N ASP A 66 1.49 -16.30 -14.21
CA ASP A 66 1.89 -14.91 -14.49
C ASP A 66 3.11 -14.47 -13.66
N ALA A 67 4.08 -15.36 -13.48
CA ALA A 67 5.30 -15.06 -12.74
C ALA A 67 6.19 -14.01 -13.44
N ASP A 68 6.01 -13.81 -14.73
CA ASP A 68 6.71 -12.80 -15.54
C ASP A 68 6.06 -11.42 -15.47
N LYS A 69 4.80 -11.31 -15.05
CA LYS A 69 4.10 -10.03 -14.92
C LYS A 69 4.46 -9.29 -13.64
N ALA A 70 4.48 -7.97 -13.74
CA ALA A 70 4.71 -7.07 -12.62
C ALA A 70 3.43 -6.79 -11.82
N ALA A 71 3.61 -6.14 -10.67
CA ALA A 71 2.54 -5.49 -9.94
C ALA A 71 2.96 -4.07 -9.53
N MET A 72 1.97 -3.25 -9.20
CA MET A 72 2.16 -1.90 -8.69
C MET A 72 1.29 -1.70 -7.46
N ILE A 73 1.85 -1.13 -6.39
CA ILE A 73 1.03 -0.54 -5.34
C ILE A 73 0.59 0.83 -5.85
N THR A 74 -0.67 0.94 -6.26
CA THR A 74 -1.25 2.19 -6.79
C THR A 74 -1.79 3.08 -5.68
N GLU A 75 -2.02 2.50 -4.50
CA GLU A 75 -2.48 3.19 -3.30
C GLU A 75 -2.02 2.43 -2.06
N GLY A 76 -1.67 3.12 -0.98
CA GLY A 76 -1.30 2.44 0.26
C GLY A 76 -0.71 3.37 1.31
N GLY A 77 0.00 2.76 2.26
CA GLY A 77 0.73 3.47 3.31
C GLY A 77 0.00 3.51 4.64
N TRP A 78 0.39 4.46 5.49
CA TRP A 78 -0.06 4.59 6.88
C TRP A 78 -0.66 5.97 7.14
N ASN A 79 -1.47 6.06 8.20
CA ASN A 79 -2.09 7.28 8.67
C ASN A 79 -1.56 7.63 10.06
N ASP A 80 -1.46 8.92 10.39
CA ASP A 80 -0.98 9.40 11.69
C ASP A 80 -2.00 10.24 12.47
N HIS A 81 -3.31 10.08 12.20
CA HIS A 81 -4.36 10.80 12.91
C HIS A 81 -4.44 10.37 14.39
N PRO A 82 -4.34 11.29 15.36
CA PRO A 82 -4.15 10.98 16.78
C PRO A 82 -5.32 10.25 17.45
N ARG A 83 -6.50 10.24 16.82
CA ARG A 83 -7.72 9.61 17.35
C ARG A 83 -8.31 8.54 16.42
N TRP A 84 -7.62 8.18 15.33
CA TRP A 84 -8.13 7.14 14.44
C TRP A 84 -7.56 5.78 14.84
N THR A 85 -8.41 4.77 15.01
CA THR A 85 -8.01 3.47 15.58
C THR A 85 -7.08 2.66 14.67
N ARG A 86 -6.94 3.04 13.40
CA ARG A 86 -6.06 2.41 12.41
C ARG A 86 -4.81 3.24 12.11
N ALA A 87 -4.56 4.30 12.87
CA ALA A 87 -3.39 5.14 12.70
C ALA A 87 -2.20 4.65 13.55
N VAL A 88 -1.01 4.98 13.08
CA VAL A 88 0.25 4.86 13.83
C VAL A 88 0.69 6.22 14.36
N ARG A 89 1.81 6.29 15.08
CA ARG A 89 2.38 7.58 15.50
C ARG A 89 3.02 8.30 14.31
N PRO A 90 3.11 9.64 14.31
CA PRO A 90 3.73 10.40 13.22
C PRO A 90 5.15 9.94 12.86
N GLY A 91 6.01 9.67 13.85
CA GLY A 91 7.35 9.14 13.61
C GLY A 91 7.35 7.73 13.00
N GLN A 92 6.48 6.84 13.50
CA GLN A 92 6.31 5.50 12.94
C GLN A 92 5.83 5.55 11.49
N ARG A 93 4.96 6.50 11.14
CA ARG A 93 4.48 6.66 9.77
C ARG A 93 5.66 6.92 8.81
N ILE A 94 6.64 7.70 9.22
CA ILE A 94 7.86 8.00 8.45
C ILE A 94 8.70 6.74 8.32
N GLU A 95 9.05 6.11 9.45
CA GLU A 95 9.86 4.89 9.50
C GLU A 95 9.24 3.78 8.65
N TYR A 96 7.92 3.58 8.76
CA TYR A 96 7.20 2.53 8.07
C TYR A 96 7.13 2.78 6.56
N THR A 97 6.96 4.05 6.16
CA THR A 97 6.96 4.43 4.74
C THR A 97 8.32 4.18 4.10
N ILE A 98 9.41 4.57 4.76
CA ILE A 98 10.78 4.33 4.27
C ILE A 98 11.07 2.83 4.20
N ARG A 99 10.80 2.09 5.29
CA ARG A 99 11.01 0.64 5.33
C ARG A 99 10.22 -0.09 4.24
N ALA A 100 9.02 0.39 3.89
CA ALA A 100 8.25 -0.19 2.80
C ALA A 100 8.91 -0.03 1.42
N TYR A 101 9.58 1.11 1.17
CA TYR A 101 10.39 1.29 -0.04
C TYR A 101 11.59 0.34 -0.04
N GLU A 102 12.28 0.19 1.09
CA GLU A 102 13.40 -0.75 1.21
C GLU A 102 12.96 -2.20 0.97
N ILE A 103 11.84 -2.64 1.54
CA ILE A 103 11.28 -3.98 1.30
C ILE A 103 11.02 -4.16 -0.20
N ALA A 104 10.38 -3.19 -0.84
CA ALA A 104 10.05 -3.31 -2.26
C ALA A 104 11.30 -3.39 -3.14
N GLU A 105 12.30 -2.55 -2.86
CA GLU A 105 13.57 -2.52 -3.59
C GLU A 105 14.39 -3.80 -3.38
N GLN A 106 14.42 -4.35 -2.16
CA GLN A 106 15.30 -5.45 -1.79
C GLN A 106 14.66 -6.84 -1.93
N GLU A 107 13.36 -6.94 -1.67
CA GLU A 107 12.64 -8.21 -1.53
C GLU A 107 11.63 -8.47 -2.66
N TRP A 108 11.15 -7.43 -3.36
CA TRP A 108 10.08 -7.55 -4.35
C TRP A 108 10.51 -7.18 -5.78
N PRO A 109 11.30 -8.03 -6.47
CA PRO A 109 11.72 -7.78 -7.85
C PRO A 109 10.56 -7.74 -8.87
N TRP A 110 9.35 -8.09 -8.43
CA TRP A 110 8.11 -8.05 -9.21
C TRP A 110 7.31 -6.75 -9.00
N MET A 111 7.72 -5.88 -8.08
CA MET A 111 7.06 -4.61 -7.79
C MET A 111 7.67 -3.50 -8.64
N GLU A 112 6.91 -2.98 -9.60
CA GLU A 112 7.40 -1.94 -10.52
C GLU A 112 7.37 -0.54 -9.88
N ALA A 113 6.35 -0.26 -9.07
CA ALA A 113 6.22 1.02 -8.40
C ALA A 113 5.35 0.94 -7.14
N ILE A 114 5.61 1.86 -6.21
CA ILE A 114 4.79 2.10 -5.02
C ILE A 114 4.39 3.57 -4.96
N ALA A 115 3.09 3.83 -5.05
CA ALA A 115 2.47 5.12 -4.88
C ALA A 115 1.64 5.15 -3.58
N PHE A 116 2.19 5.80 -2.55
CA PHE A 116 1.46 5.93 -1.28
C PHE A 116 0.46 7.08 -1.31
N TRP A 117 -0.69 6.83 -0.67
CA TRP A 117 -1.75 7.80 -0.53
C TRP A 117 -1.43 8.73 0.64
N ALA A 118 -1.34 10.05 0.45
CA ALA A 118 -1.43 10.81 -0.80
C ALA A 118 -0.48 11.99 -0.77
N PHE A 119 -0.17 12.56 -1.94
CA PHE A 119 0.61 13.80 -1.98
C PHE A 119 -0.11 14.95 -1.26
N ARG A 120 -1.32 15.31 -1.70
CA ARG A 120 -2.10 16.46 -1.19
C ARG A 120 -3.58 16.34 -1.59
N TYR A 121 -4.49 16.94 -0.83
CA TYR A 121 -5.89 17.15 -1.23
C TYR A 121 -6.20 18.57 -1.70
N PRO A 122 -7.20 18.77 -2.58
CA PRO A 122 -7.61 20.09 -3.06
C PRO A 122 -8.13 21.03 -1.95
N TRP A 123 -8.64 20.50 -0.84
CA TRP A 123 -9.13 21.24 0.34
C TRP A 123 -8.91 20.42 1.61
N ASP A 124 -9.00 21.06 2.79
CA ASP A 124 -8.89 20.36 4.07
C ASP A 124 -10.14 19.49 4.26
N ALA A 125 -9.97 18.18 4.34
CA ALA A 125 -11.07 17.25 4.57
C ALA A 125 -11.61 17.33 6.00
N LYS A 126 -10.85 17.94 6.92
CA LYS A 126 -11.13 18.07 8.35
C LYS A 126 -11.45 16.72 9.00
N SER A 127 -10.71 15.68 8.61
CA SER A 127 -10.91 14.31 9.07
C SER A 127 -9.59 13.53 9.05
N TYR A 128 -9.63 12.25 9.44
CA TYR A 128 -8.47 11.36 9.36
C TYR A 128 -7.84 11.30 7.96
N GLN A 129 -8.61 11.63 6.92
CA GLN A 129 -8.13 11.70 5.54
C GLN A 129 -6.91 12.63 5.39
N ASP A 130 -6.88 13.79 6.07
CA ASP A 130 -5.77 14.76 5.97
C ASP A 130 -4.43 14.20 6.52
N TYR A 131 -4.50 13.12 7.28
CA TYR A 131 -3.35 12.43 7.86
C TYR A 131 -2.80 11.32 6.95
N PHE A 132 -3.32 11.20 5.73
CA PHE A 132 -2.62 10.51 4.64
C PHE A 132 -1.76 11.47 3.82
N THR A 133 -1.95 12.79 3.89
CA THR A 133 -1.20 13.67 3.00
C THR A 133 0.28 13.77 3.42
N PHE A 134 1.14 13.93 2.43
CA PHE A 134 2.56 14.27 2.58
C PHE A 134 2.75 15.79 2.60
N VAL A 135 1.87 16.52 1.91
CA VAL A 135 1.88 17.97 1.80
C VAL A 135 0.51 18.52 2.20
N ARG A 136 0.49 19.69 2.86
CA ARG A 136 -0.73 20.39 3.23
C ARG A 136 -1.40 21.04 2.02
N THR A 137 -2.64 21.49 2.21
CA THR A 137 -3.47 22.10 1.17
C THR A 137 -2.88 23.39 0.60
N ASP A 138 -2.10 24.11 1.39
CA ASP A 138 -1.34 25.33 1.07
C ASP A 138 0.08 25.08 0.54
N PHE A 139 0.41 23.82 0.22
CA PHE A 139 1.72 23.36 -0.25
C PHE A 139 2.83 23.34 0.82
N GLU A 140 2.52 23.52 2.11
CA GLU A 140 3.50 23.31 3.18
C GLU A 140 3.84 21.80 3.29
N PRO A 141 5.13 21.40 3.15
CA PRO A 141 5.53 20.01 3.36
C PRO A 141 5.34 19.57 4.81
N LYS A 142 4.81 18.37 5.03
CA LYS A 142 4.82 17.73 6.36
C LYS A 142 6.17 17.04 6.59
N PRO A 143 6.56 16.75 7.85
CA PRO A 143 7.82 16.04 8.15
C PRO A 143 8.02 14.75 7.33
N ILE A 144 6.96 13.97 7.10
CA ILE A 144 7.02 12.76 6.26
C ILE A 144 7.46 13.04 4.81
N TYR A 145 7.04 14.14 4.21
CA TYR A 145 7.51 14.52 2.88
C TYR A 145 9.00 14.78 2.89
N SER A 146 9.48 15.57 3.84
CA SER A 146 10.90 15.93 3.93
C SER A 146 11.78 14.70 4.16
N GLU A 147 11.41 13.79 5.05
CA GLU A 147 12.21 12.60 5.34
C GLU A 147 12.19 11.58 4.19
N VAL A 148 11.04 11.37 3.55
CA VAL A 148 10.95 10.49 2.37
C VAL A 148 11.71 11.08 1.18
N ALA A 149 11.68 12.40 1.00
CA ALA A 149 12.45 13.07 -0.06
C ALA A 149 13.97 12.93 0.15
N LYS A 150 14.46 13.03 1.39
CA LYS A 150 15.87 12.78 1.73
C LYS A 150 16.28 11.33 1.44
N TYR A 151 15.48 10.37 1.90
CA TYR A 151 15.69 8.95 1.61
C TYR A 151 15.78 8.69 0.09
N ALA A 152 14.83 9.24 -0.69
CA ALA A 152 14.83 9.09 -2.14
C ALA A 152 16.02 9.77 -2.85
N ALA A 153 16.64 10.78 -2.22
CA ALA A 153 17.87 11.42 -2.70
C ALA A 153 19.15 10.70 -2.24
N GLY A 154 19.04 9.68 -1.38
CA GLY A 154 20.18 8.96 -0.82
C GLY A 154 20.91 9.70 0.30
N GLU A 155 20.22 10.61 1.01
CA GLU A 155 20.74 11.40 2.13
C GLU A 155 20.54 10.73 3.51
#